data_AF-A0A7K7CRW1-F1
#
_entry.id   AF-A0A7K7CRW1-F1
#
_cell.length_a   1.000
_cell.length_b   1.000
_cell.length_c   1.000
_cell.angle_alpha   90.00
_cell.angle_beta   90.00
_cell.angle_gamma   90.00
#
_symmetry.space_group_name_H-M   'P 1'
#
loop_
_entity.id
_entity.type
_entity.pdbx_description
1 polymer ?
#
loop_
_entity_poly.entity_id
_entity_poly.type
_entity_poly.pdbx_seq_one_letter_code
_entity_poly.pdbx_strand_id
1 'polypeptide(L)'
;MAAAGQEEYAYLYKDSAHPAGFLEAFRTFYLDGLFTDITLQCASGVIFHCHRAALAACSSYFKAMFTADMKEKSKTQISLPGLSHAVLEALVNYAYTSQIQITKRNVQSLLQAADLLQFVSVKKACEQFLVRHLDTDNCIGMHSFAEYHDCSELEKESRRILLWQFEEVWKQEEFLDIGKEKLSYILSRENLNVQKEEAAIEAIIKWVTHNVEGRIEDICEVLSCIKLDLDSVYLRSALSLQKKCRLNDSKIRSLIYNALNLSPKGLSRRSTAVMYVIGGYYWHPLSEVHVWDPLTDAWVQGTEMPDHTRESYGVTSLGPDIYVTGGYRTESIEALDTVWIYNSERDEWTEGCPMLDARYYHCAVSLSGCVYALGGYRKGAPVQEAEFYDPLIQKWLPIANMIKGVGNATACVLHEVIYVAGGHYGYRGSCTYDKIQRYHSGSNEWSIVTTSPHPEYGLCSITLQNKIYFVGGQTTITDCYDPEQNEWKQMAHMMERRMECGTVVMNGCIYVTGGYSYSKGTYLQSIEKYDPELNKWEAVGNLPSAMRSHGCVCVYNV
;
A
#
# COMPACT_ATOMS: atom_id res chain seq x y z
N MET A 1 -39.32 18.44 53.41
CA MET A 1 -39.35 19.07 52.08
C MET A 1 -37.98 19.71 51.85
N ALA A 2 -37.12 19.00 51.11
CA ALA A 2 -35.79 19.48 50.77
C ALA A 2 -35.90 20.44 49.57
N ALA A 3 -35.27 21.61 49.70
CA ALA A 3 -35.18 22.60 48.63
C ALA A 3 -34.30 22.04 47.50
N ALA A 4 -34.88 21.97 46.30
CA ALA A 4 -34.17 21.66 45.08
C ALA A 4 -33.20 22.82 44.76
N GLY A 5 -31.91 22.50 44.66
CA GLY A 5 -30.88 23.44 44.24
C GLY A 5 -31.14 23.92 42.82
N GLN A 6 -31.21 25.23 42.63
CA GLN A 6 -31.15 25.86 41.32
C GLN A 6 -29.73 25.69 40.78
N GLU A 7 -29.55 24.91 39.71
CA GLU A 7 -28.29 24.86 38.98
C GLU A 7 -28.06 26.22 38.31
N GLU A 8 -26.92 26.86 38.61
CA GLU A 8 -26.47 28.11 37.99
C GLU A 8 -26.18 27.89 36.50
N TYR A 9 -26.73 28.75 35.64
CA TYR A 9 -26.44 28.72 34.21
C TYR A 9 -25.00 29.18 33.94
N ALA A 10 -24.15 28.27 33.47
CA ALA A 10 -22.77 28.54 33.08
C ALA A 10 -22.59 28.44 31.56
N TYR A 11 -21.99 29.45 30.94
CA TYR A 11 -21.60 29.45 29.53
C TYR A 11 -20.07 29.44 29.40
N LEU A 12 -19.55 28.41 28.73
CA LEU A 12 -18.12 28.30 28.42
C LEU A 12 -17.84 28.92 27.05
N TYR A 13 -17.29 30.13 27.03
CA TYR A 13 -16.81 30.76 25.79
C TYR A 13 -15.50 30.11 25.32
N LYS A 14 -15.42 29.74 24.03
CA LYS A 14 -14.22 29.20 23.39
C LYS A 14 -13.92 30.00 22.12
N ASP A 15 -12.83 30.76 22.15
CA ASP A 15 -12.31 31.47 20.97
C ASP A 15 -11.39 30.54 20.16
N SER A 16 -11.84 30.12 18.98
CA SER A 16 -11.06 29.26 18.08
C SER A 16 -9.94 29.99 17.33
N ALA A 17 -10.00 31.32 17.23
CA ALA A 17 -9.00 32.13 16.53
C ALA A 17 -7.80 32.49 17.43
N HIS A 18 -8.02 32.54 18.75
CA HIS A 18 -6.98 32.91 19.72
C HIS A 18 -5.67 32.10 19.61
N PRO A 19 -5.67 30.76 19.47
CA PRO A 19 -4.43 29.99 19.34
C PRO A 19 -3.61 30.35 18.10
N ALA A 20 -4.27 30.59 16.96
CA ALA A 20 -3.61 30.99 15.72
C ALA A 20 -3.04 32.41 15.84
N GLY A 21 -3.81 33.34 16.41
CA GLY A 21 -3.34 34.71 16.65
C GLY A 21 -2.17 34.79 17.64
N PHE A 22 -2.19 33.95 18.70
CA PHE A 22 -1.09 33.83 19.65
C PHE A 22 0.20 33.34 18.98
N LEU A 23 0.10 32.31 18.14
CA LEU A 23 1.25 31.76 17.43
C LEU A 23 1.83 32.78 16.43
N GLU A 24 0.98 33.50 15.69
CA GLU A 24 1.42 34.54 14.75
C GLU A 24 2.13 35.70 15.47
N ALA A 25 1.65 36.09 16.67
CA ALA A 25 2.34 37.07 17.50
C ALA A 25 3.73 36.57 17.94
N PHE A 26 3.84 35.32 18.39
CA PHE A 26 5.13 34.72 18.76
C PHE A 26 6.08 34.60 17.56
N ARG A 27 5.54 34.33 16.37
CA ARG A 27 6.31 34.36 15.12
C ARG A 27 6.86 35.74 14.84
N THR A 28 6.07 36.80 15.03
CA THR A 28 6.55 38.18 14.89
C THR A 28 7.67 38.47 15.90
N PHE A 29 7.50 38.07 17.16
CA PHE A 29 8.56 38.23 18.17
C PHE A 29 9.84 37.50 17.81
N TYR A 30 9.74 36.29 17.26
CA TYR A 30 10.88 35.53 16.77
C TYR A 30 11.61 36.25 15.62
N LEU A 31 10.88 36.75 14.62
CA LEU A 31 11.46 37.46 13.47
C LEU A 31 12.12 38.78 13.89
N ASP A 32 11.51 39.51 14.82
CA ASP A 32 12.03 40.79 15.33
C ASP A 32 13.08 40.62 16.44
N GLY A 33 13.35 39.38 16.89
CA GLY A 33 14.28 39.07 17.97
C GLY A 33 13.81 39.53 19.36
N LEU A 34 12.53 39.85 19.52
CA LEU A 34 11.94 40.33 20.77
C LEU A 34 11.79 39.18 21.77
N PHE A 35 12.04 39.45 23.05
CA PHE A 35 11.85 38.52 24.18
C PHE A 35 12.60 37.18 24.07
N THR A 36 13.60 37.07 23.19
CA THR A 36 14.41 35.87 23.03
C THR A 36 15.34 35.67 24.23
N ASP A 37 15.41 34.44 24.73
CA ASP A 37 16.09 34.07 26.00
C ASP A 37 17.08 32.88 25.82
N ILE A 38 17.26 32.46 24.56
CA ILE A 38 18.20 31.41 24.16
C ILE A 38 18.67 31.60 22.72
N THR A 39 19.90 31.19 22.44
CA THR A 39 20.44 31.07 21.10
C THR A 39 20.80 29.63 20.75
N LEU A 40 20.34 29.17 19.58
CA LEU A 40 20.74 27.88 19.02
C LEU A 40 21.79 28.09 17.93
N GLN A 41 22.88 27.34 17.98
CA GLN A 41 23.94 27.40 16.99
C GLN A 41 24.08 26.06 16.27
N CYS A 42 23.96 26.06 14.95
CA CYS A 42 24.19 24.87 14.13
C CYS A 42 25.68 24.67 13.80
N ALA A 43 26.01 23.53 13.20
CA ALA A 43 27.37 23.18 12.80
C ALA A 43 28.03 24.20 11.85
N SER A 44 27.22 24.85 10.99
CA SER A 44 27.69 25.90 10.07
C SER A 44 27.97 27.25 10.76
N GLY A 45 27.70 27.38 12.06
CA GLY A 45 27.92 28.59 12.83
C GLY A 45 26.78 29.61 12.79
N VAL A 46 25.70 29.36 12.04
CA VAL A 46 24.51 30.22 12.04
C VAL A 46 23.81 30.14 13.40
N ILE A 47 23.33 31.29 13.88
CA ILE A 47 22.73 31.46 15.20
C ILE A 47 21.25 31.83 15.03
N PHE A 48 20.39 31.15 15.78
CA PHE A 48 18.96 31.42 15.86
C PHE A 48 18.63 31.96 17.26
N HIS A 49 18.01 33.14 17.32
CA HIS A 49 17.53 33.73 18.56
C HIS A 49 16.10 33.25 18.82
N CYS A 50 15.88 32.51 19.90
CA CYS A 50 14.62 31.80 20.13
C CYS A 50 14.08 32.02 21.56
N HIS A 51 12.86 31.55 21.78
CA HIS A 51 12.21 31.48 23.08
C HIS A 51 12.26 30.04 23.61
N ARG A 52 12.77 29.86 24.83
CA ARG A 52 12.77 28.57 25.53
C ARG A 52 11.39 27.97 25.62
N ALA A 53 10.40 28.81 25.93
CA ALA A 53 9.01 28.40 26.07
C ALA A 53 8.45 27.81 24.76
N ALA A 54 8.71 28.45 23.61
CA ALA A 54 8.26 27.96 22.31
C ALA A 54 8.91 26.62 21.96
N LEU A 55 10.24 26.52 22.12
CA LEU A 55 10.97 25.27 21.85
C LEU A 55 10.54 24.13 22.79
N ALA A 56 10.38 24.40 24.09
CA ALA A 56 9.94 23.41 25.08
C ALA A 56 8.48 22.98 24.91
N ALA A 57 7.63 23.83 24.34
CA ALA A 57 6.25 23.47 24.03
C ALA A 57 6.17 22.43 22.90
N CYS A 58 7.07 22.51 21.92
CA CYS A 58 7.07 21.64 20.74
C CYS A 58 8.00 20.42 20.84
N SER A 59 8.97 20.44 21.77
CA SER A 59 10.00 19.40 21.89
C SER A 59 10.24 19.03 23.36
N SER A 60 10.08 17.75 23.67
CA SER A 60 10.35 17.22 25.01
C SER A 60 11.84 17.25 25.35
N TYR A 61 12.72 17.16 24.34
CA TYR A 61 14.17 17.32 24.49
C TYR A 61 14.51 18.72 25.03
N PHE A 62 14.01 19.78 24.39
CA PHE A 62 14.23 21.15 24.85
C PHE A 62 13.56 21.41 26.21
N LYS A 63 12.36 20.87 26.43
CA LYS A 63 11.69 20.93 27.73
C LYS A 63 12.55 20.33 28.83
N ALA A 64 13.06 19.11 28.64
CA ALA A 64 13.92 18.45 29.61
C ALA A 64 15.21 19.23 29.83
N MET A 65 15.85 19.69 28.75
CA MET A 65 17.09 20.49 28.80
C MET A 65 16.94 21.79 29.61
N PHE A 66 15.79 22.46 29.53
CA PHE A 66 15.57 23.74 30.24
C PHE A 66 15.02 23.58 31.66
N THR A 67 14.42 22.43 31.99
CA THR A 67 13.77 22.21 33.30
C THR A 67 14.57 21.30 34.23
N ALA A 68 15.29 20.31 33.71
CA ALA A 68 16.16 19.45 34.49
C ALA A 68 17.38 20.25 35.02
N ASP A 69 18.02 19.77 36.10
CA ASP A 69 19.28 20.33 36.62
C ASP A 69 20.48 19.95 35.72
N MET A 70 20.31 20.14 34.42
CA MET A 70 21.37 20.04 33.42
C MET A 70 22.18 21.34 33.37
N LYS A 71 23.46 21.25 33.00
CA LYS A 71 24.37 22.41 32.90
C LYS A 71 23.89 23.44 31.87
N GLU A 72 23.09 23.00 30.91
CA GLU A 72 22.50 23.76 29.81
C GLU A 72 21.39 24.71 30.28
N LYS A 73 20.80 24.47 31.46
CA LYS A 73 19.76 25.34 32.05
C LYS A 73 20.25 26.77 32.23
N SER A 74 21.52 26.96 32.61
CA SER A 74 22.14 28.27 32.79
C SER A 74 22.86 28.79 31.55
N LYS A 75 22.94 28.02 30.46
CA LYS A 75 23.59 28.46 29.22
C LYS A 75 22.61 29.26 28.38
N THR A 76 23.05 30.42 27.90
CA THR A 76 22.30 31.25 26.94
C THR A 76 22.48 30.80 25.49
N GLN A 77 23.51 30.01 25.21
CA GLN A 77 23.84 29.50 23.87
C GLN A 77 24.00 27.97 23.89
N ILE A 78 23.37 27.29 22.92
CA ILE A 78 23.40 25.83 22.77
C ILE A 78 23.87 25.47 21.36
N SER A 79 24.90 24.64 21.28
CA SER A 79 25.46 24.17 20.01
C SER A 79 24.92 22.78 19.66
N LEU A 80 24.45 22.61 18.43
CA LEU A 80 23.92 21.37 17.86
C LEU A 80 24.76 20.97 16.64
N PRO A 81 25.96 20.38 16.83
CA PRO A 81 26.92 20.15 15.75
C PRO A 81 26.52 19.03 14.77
N GLY A 82 25.53 18.20 15.12
CA GLY A 82 25.04 17.12 14.25
C GLY A 82 23.96 17.54 13.25
N LEU A 83 23.48 18.78 13.30
CA LEU A 83 22.34 19.24 12.50
C LEU A 83 22.74 20.23 11.41
N SER A 84 22.22 20.00 10.21
CA SER A 84 22.36 20.96 9.11
C SER A 84 21.55 22.22 9.40
N HIS A 85 22.00 23.35 8.86
CA HIS A 85 21.33 24.64 8.99
C HIS A 85 19.86 24.57 8.52
N ALA A 86 19.61 23.99 7.34
CA ALA A 86 18.28 23.91 6.75
C ALA A 86 17.29 23.08 7.59
N VAL A 87 17.76 21.97 8.21
CA VAL A 87 16.89 21.13 9.05
C VAL A 87 16.57 21.82 10.38
N LEU A 88 17.57 22.43 11.01
CA LEU A 88 17.35 23.17 12.25
C LEU A 88 16.42 24.37 12.01
N GLU A 89 16.64 25.12 10.93
CA GLU A 89 15.77 26.22 10.53
C GLU A 89 14.33 25.74 10.32
N ALA A 90 14.12 24.63 9.63
CA ALA A 90 12.78 24.06 9.42
C ALA A 90 12.07 23.71 10.74
N LEU A 91 12.78 23.10 11.70
CA LEU A 91 12.23 22.74 13.01
C LEU A 91 11.95 23.97 13.89
N VAL A 92 12.83 24.96 13.87
CA VAL A 92 12.63 26.23 14.59
C VAL A 92 11.44 26.97 13.99
N ASN A 93 11.36 27.09 12.67
CA ASN A 93 10.22 27.70 11.99
C ASN A 93 8.92 26.96 12.32
N TYR A 94 8.92 25.62 12.33
CA TYR A 94 7.78 24.82 12.76
C TYR A 94 7.29 25.20 14.16
N ALA A 95 8.19 25.46 15.12
CA ALA A 95 7.80 25.86 16.47
C ALA A 95 7.03 27.20 16.52
N TYR A 96 7.17 28.05 15.50
CA TYR A 96 6.48 29.34 15.39
C TYR A 96 5.39 29.39 14.32
N THR A 97 5.27 28.39 13.45
CA THR A 97 4.29 28.40 12.35
C THR A 97 3.33 27.21 12.39
N SER A 98 3.67 26.16 13.14
CA SER A 98 3.04 24.83 13.06
C SER A 98 3.07 24.21 11.65
N GLN A 99 3.93 24.70 10.77
CA GLN A 99 4.04 24.27 9.37
C GLN A 99 5.47 23.84 9.07
N ILE A 100 5.63 22.75 8.34
CA ILE A 100 6.92 22.27 7.88
C ILE A 100 6.80 21.61 6.50
N GLN A 101 7.74 21.89 5.62
CA GLN A 101 7.74 21.34 4.27
C GLN A 101 8.59 20.06 4.22
N ILE A 102 7.92 18.93 3.97
CA ILE A 102 8.55 17.61 3.83
C ILE A 102 8.68 17.27 2.34
N THR A 103 9.85 16.82 1.94
CA THR A 103 10.20 16.49 0.56
C THR A 103 11.04 15.21 0.54
N LYS A 104 11.12 14.54 -0.61
CA LYS A 104 11.99 13.37 -0.79
C LYS A 104 13.47 13.64 -0.44
N ARG A 105 13.93 14.90 -0.55
CA ARG A 105 15.33 15.28 -0.31
C ARG A 105 15.66 15.52 1.16
N ASN A 106 14.71 15.98 1.96
CA ASN A 106 14.95 16.36 3.36
C ASN A 106 14.33 15.38 4.37
N VAL A 107 13.39 14.51 3.96
CA VAL A 107 12.60 13.71 4.90
C VAL A 107 13.44 12.84 5.84
N GLN A 108 14.52 12.21 5.37
CA GLN A 108 15.35 11.34 6.21
C GLN A 108 16.14 12.15 7.26
N SER A 109 16.80 13.23 6.85
CA SER A 109 17.56 14.09 7.77
C SER A 109 16.65 14.87 8.72
N LEU A 110 15.46 15.23 8.25
CA LEU A 110 14.43 15.85 9.07
C LEU A 110 13.86 14.88 10.10
N LEU A 111 13.59 13.62 9.73
CA LEU A 111 13.13 12.60 10.66
C LEU A 111 14.19 12.31 11.72
N GLN A 112 15.46 12.12 11.31
CA GLN A 112 16.59 11.96 12.24
C GLN A 112 16.68 13.09 13.26
N ALA A 113 16.55 14.34 12.80
CA ALA A 113 16.60 15.50 13.67
C ALA A 113 15.35 15.63 14.57
N ALA A 114 14.18 15.34 14.03
CA ALA A 114 12.92 15.35 14.79
C ALA A 114 12.91 14.25 15.86
N ASP A 115 13.50 13.09 15.59
CA ASP A 115 13.68 12.02 16.55
C ASP A 115 14.70 12.40 17.64
N LEU A 116 15.88 12.87 17.23
CA LEU A 116 16.93 13.34 18.16
C LEU A 116 16.44 14.46 19.09
N LEU A 117 15.77 15.46 18.53
CA LEU A 117 15.22 16.60 19.27
C LEU A 117 13.79 16.36 19.76
N GLN A 118 13.23 15.16 19.60
CA GLN A 118 11.91 14.77 20.11
C GLN A 118 10.74 15.69 19.67
N PHE A 119 10.75 16.12 18.41
CA PHE A 119 9.57 16.72 17.74
C PHE A 119 8.65 15.61 17.24
N VAL A 120 7.87 15.02 18.16
CA VAL A 120 7.04 13.82 17.89
C VAL A 120 6.09 14.01 16.70
N SER A 121 5.41 15.17 16.61
CA SER A 121 4.49 15.46 15.51
C SER A 121 5.19 15.53 14.15
N VAL A 122 6.41 16.09 14.11
CA VAL A 122 7.20 16.18 12.87
C VAL A 122 7.73 14.79 12.49
N LYS A 123 8.22 14.01 13.46
CA LYS A 123 8.64 12.61 13.24
C LYS A 123 7.52 11.80 12.61
N LYS A 124 6.30 11.86 13.18
CA LYS A 124 5.13 11.15 12.66
C LYS A 124 4.75 11.60 11.25
N ALA A 125 4.81 12.90 10.96
CA ALA A 125 4.55 13.41 9.61
C ALA A 125 5.60 12.94 8.60
N CYS A 126 6.88 12.89 8.98
CA CYS A 126 7.95 12.35 8.14
C CYS A 126 7.77 10.83 7.91
N GLU A 127 7.38 10.08 8.94
CA GLU A 127 7.09 8.66 8.86
C GLU A 127 5.97 8.38 7.85
N GLN A 128 4.85 9.09 7.96
CA GLN A 128 3.73 8.96 7.01
C GLN A 128 4.15 9.32 5.57
N PHE A 129 4.98 10.35 5.41
CA PHE A 129 5.52 10.72 4.10
C PHE A 129 6.40 9.61 3.50
N LEU A 130 7.21 8.94 4.31
CA LEU A 130 8.02 7.80 3.87
C LEU A 130 7.14 6.60 3.52
N VAL A 131 6.14 6.28 4.34
CA VAL A 131 5.18 5.19 4.06
C VAL A 131 4.51 5.38 2.70
N ARG A 132 4.07 6.60 2.39
CA ARG A 132 3.47 6.93 1.08
C ARG A 132 4.39 6.64 -0.11
N HIS A 133 5.70 6.80 0.07
CA HIS A 133 6.70 6.68 -0.99
C HIS A 133 7.52 5.38 -0.88
N LEU A 134 7.05 4.42 -0.09
CA LEU A 134 7.61 3.08 -0.04
C LEU A 134 7.37 2.38 -1.39
N ASP A 135 8.40 1.67 -1.84
CA ASP A 135 8.35 0.85 -3.05
C ASP A 135 9.31 -0.34 -2.88
N THR A 136 9.31 -1.28 -3.83
CA THR A 136 10.21 -2.44 -3.83
C THR A 136 11.69 -2.05 -3.77
N ASP A 137 12.01 -0.88 -4.31
CA ASP A 137 13.35 -0.38 -4.56
C ASP A 137 14.02 0.19 -3.30
N ASN A 138 13.21 0.63 -2.33
CA ASN A 138 13.67 1.31 -1.12
C ASN A 138 13.21 0.64 0.17
N CYS A 139 12.39 -0.42 0.09
CA CYS A 139 11.79 -1.04 1.26
C CYS A 139 12.81 -1.61 2.26
N ILE A 140 13.95 -2.14 1.78
CA ILE A 140 14.99 -2.72 2.63
C ILE A 140 15.65 -1.64 3.49
N GLY A 141 16.09 -0.55 2.85
CA GLY A 141 16.67 0.60 3.53
C GLY A 141 15.68 1.26 4.47
N MET A 142 14.42 1.45 4.04
CA MET A 142 13.38 2.05 4.88
C MET A 142 13.02 1.18 6.08
N HIS A 143 13.03 -0.15 5.94
CA HIS A 143 12.81 -1.07 7.04
C HIS A 143 13.91 -0.95 8.11
N SER A 144 15.18 -0.92 7.68
CA SER A 144 16.32 -0.74 8.59
C SER A 144 16.34 0.65 9.23
N PHE A 145 15.97 1.68 8.46
CA PHE A 145 15.84 3.05 8.94
C PHE A 145 14.73 3.19 9.99
N ALA A 146 13.60 2.49 9.78
CA ALA A 146 12.48 2.48 10.71
C ALA A 146 12.82 1.78 12.03
N GLU A 147 13.53 0.65 11.98
CA GLU A 147 14.05 -0.04 13.18
C GLU A 147 15.00 0.86 13.99
N TYR A 148 15.89 1.59 13.30
CA TYR A 148 16.85 2.47 13.97
C TYR A 148 16.19 3.67 14.66
N HIS A 149 15.08 4.18 14.10
CA HIS A 149 14.37 5.36 14.59
C HIS A 149 13.07 5.03 15.34
N ASP A 150 12.79 3.76 15.66
CA ASP A 150 11.53 3.35 16.30
C ASP A 150 10.27 3.90 15.61
N CYS A 151 10.22 3.80 14.27
CA CYS A 151 9.07 4.18 13.44
C CYS A 151 8.20 2.96 13.16
N SER A 152 7.17 2.72 13.98
CA SER A 152 6.39 1.48 13.95
C SER A 152 5.59 1.29 12.66
N GLU A 153 4.98 2.34 12.13
CA GLU A 153 4.16 2.24 10.92
C GLU A 153 5.05 2.04 9.70
N LEU A 154 6.17 2.75 9.61
CA LEU A 154 7.13 2.57 8.54
C LEU A 154 7.79 1.19 8.57
N GLU A 155 8.14 0.68 9.75
CA GLU A 155 8.69 -0.68 9.91
C GLU A 155 7.69 -1.71 9.42
N LYS A 156 6.43 -1.61 9.87
CA LYS A 156 5.38 -2.55 9.52
C LYS A 156 5.11 -2.58 8.01
N GLU A 157 5.02 -1.41 7.40
CA GLU A 157 4.61 -1.29 6.01
C GLU A 157 5.76 -1.60 5.03
N SER A 158 6.99 -1.22 5.39
CA SER A 158 8.18 -1.67 4.66
C SER A 158 8.36 -3.19 4.77
N ARG A 159 8.11 -3.79 5.94
CA ARG A 159 8.12 -5.25 6.13
C ARG A 159 7.04 -5.93 5.29
N ARG A 160 5.84 -5.36 5.19
CA ARG A 160 4.78 -5.88 4.32
C ARG A 160 5.25 -6.02 2.88
N ILE A 161 5.79 -4.94 2.31
CA ILE A 161 6.28 -4.90 0.92
C ILE A 161 7.46 -5.87 0.74
N LEU A 162 8.42 -5.84 1.66
CA LEU A 162 9.60 -6.71 1.67
C LEU A 162 9.24 -8.20 1.58
N LEU A 163 8.22 -8.63 2.34
CA LEU A 163 7.80 -10.04 2.38
C LEU A 163 6.84 -10.39 1.25
N TRP A 164 5.93 -9.49 0.90
CA TRP A 164 4.92 -9.69 -0.14
C TRP A 164 5.54 -9.73 -1.54
N GLN A 165 6.39 -8.76 -1.85
CA GLN A 165 7.00 -8.59 -3.17
C GLN A 165 8.46 -9.05 -3.17
N PHE A 166 8.81 -10.01 -2.31
CA PHE A 166 10.18 -10.49 -2.13
C PHE A 166 10.86 -10.83 -3.46
N GLU A 167 10.13 -11.45 -4.40
CA GLU A 167 10.64 -11.80 -5.74
C GLU A 167 11.12 -10.60 -6.56
N GLU A 168 10.52 -9.43 -6.40
CA GLU A 168 10.99 -8.18 -7.02
C GLU A 168 12.06 -7.49 -6.17
N VAL A 169 11.95 -7.58 -4.85
CA VAL A 169 12.90 -6.96 -3.91
C VAL A 169 14.31 -7.55 -4.00
N TRP A 170 14.47 -8.88 -4.11
CA TRP A 170 15.82 -9.48 -4.20
C TRP A 170 16.53 -9.19 -5.54
N LYS A 171 15.77 -8.75 -6.55
CA LYS A 171 16.33 -8.31 -7.83
C LYS A 171 17.02 -6.95 -7.71
N GLN A 172 16.65 -6.13 -6.73
CA GLN A 172 17.20 -4.80 -6.51
C GLN A 172 18.67 -4.82 -6.05
N GLU A 173 19.39 -3.71 -6.26
CA GLU A 173 20.81 -3.59 -5.89
C GLU A 173 21.00 -3.54 -4.37
N GLU A 174 20.12 -2.85 -3.64
CA GLU A 174 20.19 -2.71 -2.17
C GLU A 174 20.15 -4.07 -1.45
N PHE A 175 19.54 -5.09 -2.07
CA PHE A 175 19.54 -6.46 -1.53
C PHE A 175 20.96 -7.05 -1.41
N LEU A 176 21.89 -6.63 -2.26
CA LEU A 176 23.26 -7.14 -2.22
C LEU A 176 24.04 -6.69 -0.98
N ASP A 177 23.65 -5.57 -0.38
CA ASP A 177 24.33 -4.94 0.75
C ASP A 177 23.81 -5.42 2.12
N ILE A 178 22.74 -6.22 2.15
CA ILE A 178 22.15 -6.70 3.41
C ILE A 178 23.13 -7.57 4.20
N GLY A 179 23.09 -7.42 5.52
CA GLY A 179 23.80 -8.31 6.45
C GLY A 179 23.13 -9.68 6.57
N LYS A 180 23.91 -10.67 7.02
CA LYS A 180 23.43 -12.04 7.29
C LYS A 180 22.20 -12.07 8.20
N GLU A 181 22.22 -11.29 9.28
CA GLU A 181 21.14 -11.26 10.27
C GLU A 181 19.82 -10.82 9.64
N LYS A 182 19.86 -9.78 8.79
CA LYS A 182 18.69 -9.28 8.07
C LYS A 182 18.16 -10.29 7.07
N LEU A 183 19.04 -10.92 6.29
CA LEU A 183 18.63 -11.95 5.33
C LEU A 183 18.02 -13.17 6.05
N SER A 184 18.61 -13.59 7.17
CA SER A 184 18.10 -14.69 7.99
C SER A 184 16.75 -14.34 8.61
N TYR A 185 16.59 -13.08 9.08
CA TYR A 185 15.33 -12.55 9.55
C TYR A 185 14.24 -12.67 8.47
N ILE A 186 14.50 -12.20 7.24
CA ILE A 186 13.55 -12.25 6.12
C ILE A 186 13.18 -13.70 5.79
N LEU A 187 14.20 -14.55 5.60
CA LEU A 187 14.00 -15.94 5.19
C LEU A 187 13.37 -16.80 6.29
N SER A 188 13.47 -16.43 7.56
CA SER A 188 12.85 -17.19 8.64
C SER A 188 11.36 -16.88 8.83
N ARG A 189 10.83 -15.83 8.18
CA ARG A 189 9.43 -15.43 8.32
C ARG A 189 8.47 -16.44 7.69
N GLU A 190 7.37 -16.73 8.40
CA GLU A 190 6.35 -17.66 7.92
C GLU A 190 5.53 -17.09 6.76
N ASN A 191 5.38 -15.76 6.70
CA ASN A 191 4.64 -15.00 5.69
C ASN A 191 5.48 -14.53 4.49
N LEU A 192 6.66 -15.11 4.27
CA LEU A 192 7.47 -14.81 3.10
C LEU A 192 6.77 -15.34 1.83
N ASN A 193 6.36 -14.43 0.93
CA ASN A 193 5.69 -14.79 -0.31
C ASN A 193 6.71 -15.15 -1.39
N VAL A 194 7.03 -16.44 -1.49
CA VAL A 194 7.89 -17.01 -2.53
C VAL A 194 7.12 -18.13 -3.21
N GLN A 195 6.87 -17.99 -4.52
CA GLN A 195 6.07 -18.98 -5.25
C GLN A 195 6.80 -20.31 -5.43
N LYS A 196 8.13 -20.24 -5.58
CA LYS A 196 9.03 -21.37 -5.86
C LYS A 196 10.27 -21.29 -4.96
N GLU A 197 10.60 -22.36 -4.24
CA GLU A 197 11.76 -22.41 -3.33
C GLU A 197 13.06 -22.04 -4.07
N GLU A 198 13.14 -22.37 -5.36
CA GLU A 198 14.21 -22.00 -6.27
C GLU A 198 14.45 -20.48 -6.28
N ALA A 199 13.41 -19.65 -6.26
CA ALA A 199 13.59 -18.19 -6.27
C ALA A 199 14.31 -17.69 -5.00
N ALA A 200 14.03 -18.28 -3.83
CA ALA A 200 14.74 -17.95 -2.60
C ALA A 200 16.19 -18.47 -2.62
N ILE A 201 16.44 -19.63 -3.23
CA ILE A 201 17.79 -20.17 -3.43
C ILE A 201 18.59 -19.25 -4.36
N GLU A 202 18.02 -18.81 -5.49
CA GLU A 202 18.66 -17.88 -6.42
C GLU A 202 18.99 -16.54 -5.74
N ALA A 203 18.11 -16.03 -4.86
CA ALA A 203 18.37 -14.85 -4.05
C ALA A 203 19.59 -15.04 -3.13
N ILE A 204 19.70 -16.18 -2.43
CA ILE A 204 20.88 -16.50 -1.60
C ILE A 204 22.14 -16.60 -2.45
N ILE A 205 22.08 -17.27 -3.60
CA ILE A 205 23.22 -17.40 -4.50
C ILE A 205 23.70 -16.01 -4.95
N LYS A 206 22.78 -15.13 -5.37
CA LYS A 206 23.09 -13.75 -5.75
C LYS A 206 23.73 -12.96 -4.60
N TRP A 207 23.22 -13.13 -3.38
CA TRP A 207 23.79 -12.49 -2.19
C TRP A 207 25.21 -12.99 -1.84
N VAL A 208 25.47 -14.31 -1.90
CA VAL A 208 26.79 -14.87 -1.62
C VAL A 208 27.80 -14.53 -2.71
N THR A 209 27.39 -14.57 -3.99
CA THR A 209 28.27 -14.28 -5.13
C THR A 209 28.78 -12.84 -5.13
N HIS A 210 28.03 -11.90 -4.56
CA HIS A 210 28.46 -10.50 -4.41
C HIS A 210 29.67 -10.35 -3.46
N ASN A 211 29.72 -11.11 -2.37
CA ASN A 211 30.86 -11.13 -1.44
C ASN A 211 31.16 -12.56 -0.98
N VAL A 212 31.80 -13.32 -1.87
CA VAL A 212 32.11 -14.73 -1.64
C VAL A 212 32.99 -14.90 -0.40
N GLU A 213 34.05 -14.10 -0.25
CA GLU A 213 35.02 -14.30 0.84
C GLU A 213 34.41 -14.11 2.23
N GLY A 214 33.51 -13.12 2.38
CA GLY A 214 32.83 -12.84 3.65
C GLY A 214 31.62 -13.73 3.93
N ARG A 215 30.91 -14.20 2.90
CA ARG A 215 29.58 -14.83 3.05
C ARG A 215 29.55 -16.33 2.82
N ILE A 216 30.63 -16.94 2.32
CA ILE A 216 30.65 -18.39 2.01
C ILE A 216 30.45 -19.27 3.25
N GLU A 217 30.84 -18.79 4.43
CA GLU A 217 30.66 -19.50 5.69
C GLU A 217 29.22 -19.39 6.22
N ASP A 218 28.51 -18.33 5.83
CA ASP A 218 27.14 -18.06 6.24
C ASP A 218 26.09 -18.81 5.41
N ILE A 219 26.45 -19.24 4.19
CA ILE A 219 25.51 -19.83 3.23
C ILE A 219 24.70 -21.00 3.81
N CYS A 220 25.34 -21.86 4.62
CA CYS A 220 24.67 -23.01 5.22
C CYS A 220 23.62 -22.60 6.26
N GLU A 221 23.90 -21.55 7.01
CA GLU A 221 22.98 -21.03 8.03
C GLU A 221 21.80 -20.33 7.36
N VAL A 222 22.07 -19.48 6.36
CA VAL A 222 21.04 -18.78 5.59
C VAL A 222 20.14 -19.77 4.83
N LEU A 223 20.71 -20.82 4.22
CA LEU A 223 19.94 -21.88 3.57
C LEU A 223 19.10 -22.69 4.56
N SER A 224 19.59 -22.90 5.80
CA SER A 224 18.82 -23.58 6.84
C SER A 224 17.56 -22.79 7.23
N CYS A 225 17.57 -21.46 7.07
CA CYS A 225 16.39 -20.62 7.25
C CYS A 225 15.28 -20.97 6.27
N ILE A 226 15.58 -21.60 5.12
CA ILE A 226 14.57 -22.03 4.12
C ILE A 226 13.91 -23.38 4.48
N LYS A 227 14.37 -24.07 5.54
CA LYS A 227 13.88 -25.41 5.95
C LYS A 227 14.01 -26.46 4.83
N LEU A 228 15.00 -26.30 3.94
CA LEU A 228 15.33 -27.27 2.89
C LEU A 228 16.03 -28.49 3.50
N ASP A 229 15.75 -29.68 2.96
CA ASP A 229 16.47 -30.92 3.31
C ASP A 229 17.82 -30.93 2.58
N LEU A 230 18.82 -30.31 3.23
CA LEU A 230 20.17 -30.11 2.71
C LEU A 230 21.17 -31.00 3.45
N ASP A 231 22.05 -31.68 2.71
CA ASP A 231 23.27 -32.25 3.30
C ASP A 231 24.27 -31.13 3.60
N SER A 232 24.08 -30.50 4.75
CA SER A 232 24.94 -29.42 5.25
C SER A 232 26.40 -29.84 5.44
N VAL A 233 26.68 -31.14 5.64
CA VAL A 233 28.04 -31.66 5.80
C VAL A 233 28.73 -31.75 4.44
N TYR A 234 28.03 -32.29 3.43
CA TYR A 234 28.50 -32.27 2.04
C TYR A 234 28.75 -30.84 1.57
N LEU A 235 27.79 -29.93 1.75
CA LEU A 235 27.92 -28.55 1.27
C LEU A 235 29.12 -27.84 1.92
N ARG A 236 29.29 -27.94 3.25
CA ARG A 236 30.44 -27.36 3.98
C ARG A 236 31.76 -27.95 3.51
N SER A 237 31.83 -29.27 3.31
CA SER A 237 33.05 -29.92 2.86
C SER A 237 33.40 -29.54 1.42
N ALA A 238 32.44 -29.49 0.51
CA ALA A 238 32.63 -29.08 -0.87
C ALA A 238 33.04 -27.60 -1.00
N LEU A 239 32.42 -26.72 -0.22
CA LEU A 239 32.79 -25.29 -0.17
C LEU A 239 34.19 -25.07 0.40
N SER A 240 34.58 -25.81 1.46
CA SER A 240 35.93 -25.69 2.04
C SER A 240 37.03 -26.18 1.09
N LEU A 241 36.76 -27.25 0.32
CA LEU A 241 37.63 -27.72 -0.75
C LEU A 241 37.76 -26.70 -1.88
N GLN A 242 36.67 -26.02 -2.23
CA GLN A 242 36.65 -25.03 -3.31
C GLN A 242 37.07 -23.61 -2.90
N LYS A 243 37.31 -23.32 -1.60
CA LYS A 243 37.81 -22.02 -1.11
C LYS A 243 39.13 -21.59 -1.80
N LYS A 244 39.89 -22.53 -2.37
CA LYS A 244 41.11 -22.28 -3.16
C LYS A 244 40.85 -21.89 -4.62
N CYS A 245 39.64 -22.12 -5.13
CA CYS A 245 39.23 -21.74 -6.47
C CYS A 245 38.34 -20.50 -6.40
N ARG A 246 38.49 -19.57 -7.36
CA ARG A 246 37.50 -18.50 -7.53
C ARG A 246 36.14 -19.15 -7.85
N LEU A 247 35.27 -19.17 -6.86
CA LEU A 247 33.89 -19.59 -6.97
C LEU A 247 33.13 -18.53 -7.76
N ASN A 248 32.47 -18.95 -8.83
CA ASN A 248 31.54 -18.13 -9.58
C ASN A 248 30.11 -18.62 -9.31
N ASP A 249 29.14 -17.84 -9.76
CA ASP A 249 27.71 -18.13 -9.64
C ASP A 249 27.36 -19.58 -10.02
N SER A 250 27.82 -20.05 -11.18
CA SER A 250 27.52 -21.40 -11.66
C SER A 250 28.08 -22.54 -10.79
N LYS A 251 29.22 -22.33 -10.12
CA LYS A 251 29.79 -23.32 -9.18
C LYS A 251 29.06 -23.33 -7.85
N ILE A 252 28.74 -22.16 -7.29
CA ILE A 252 27.97 -22.08 -6.04
C ILE A 252 26.59 -22.70 -6.26
N ARG A 253 25.97 -22.37 -7.39
CA ARG A 253 24.73 -22.97 -7.84
C ARG A 253 24.82 -24.49 -7.88
N SER A 254 25.79 -25.05 -8.62
CA SER A 254 25.91 -26.51 -8.72
C SER A 254 26.17 -27.20 -7.39
N LEU A 255 26.95 -26.57 -6.49
CA LEU A 255 27.18 -27.10 -5.15
C LEU A 255 25.90 -27.17 -4.32
N ILE A 256 25.08 -26.13 -4.34
CA ILE A 256 23.80 -26.11 -3.60
C ILE A 256 22.86 -27.16 -4.17
N TYR A 257 22.67 -27.18 -5.50
CA TYR A 257 21.77 -28.17 -6.12
C TYR A 257 22.25 -29.61 -5.92
N ASN A 258 23.56 -29.87 -5.85
CA ASN A 258 24.10 -31.20 -5.53
C ASN A 258 23.93 -31.57 -4.04
N ALA A 259 23.82 -30.58 -3.14
CA ALA A 259 23.62 -30.77 -1.72
C ALA A 259 22.13 -30.92 -1.33
N LEU A 260 21.21 -30.57 -2.24
CA LEU A 260 19.78 -30.77 -2.03
C LEU A 260 19.46 -32.26 -2.12
N ASN A 261 18.91 -32.81 -1.03
CA ASN A 261 18.32 -34.13 -1.07
C ASN A 261 16.99 -34.02 -1.84
N LEU A 262 16.84 -34.78 -2.94
CA LEU A 262 15.59 -34.86 -3.71
C LEU A 262 14.50 -35.56 -2.88
N SER A 263 13.94 -34.86 -1.91
CA SER A 263 12.73 -35.23 -1.18
C SER A 263 11.50 -34.73 -1.96
N PRO A 264 10.49 -35.57 -2.23
CA PRO A 264 9.29 -35.19 -2.97
C PRO A 264 8.28 -34.36 -2.15
N LYS A 265 8.66 -33.82 -0.98
CA LYS A 265 7.78 -32.97 -0.17
C LYS A 265 8.21 -31.52 -0.32
N GLY A 266 7.71 -30.86 -1.37
CA GLY A 266 7.77 -29.40 -1.47
C GLY A 266 7.05 -28.80 -0.27
N LEU A 267 7.79 -28.14 0.61
CA LEU A 267 7.26 -27.43 1.76
C LEU A 267 6.97 -26.00 1.29
N SER A 268 5.87 -25.86 0.53
CA SER A 268 5.34 -24.56 0.13
C SER A 268 5.20 -23.67 1.37
N ARG A 269 6.02 -22.62 1.42
CA ARG A 269 5.97 -21.63 2.49
C ARG A 269 4.73 -20.78 2.31
N ARG A 270 4.04 -20.60 3.43
CA ARG A 270 2.66 -20.14 3.52
C ARG A 270 2.56 -18.65 3.18
N SER A 271 1.93 -18.33 2.06
CA SER A 271 1.52 -16.96 1.82
C SER A 271 0.35 -16.59 2.74
N THR A 272 0.48 -15.49 3.48
CA THR A 272 -0.58 -14.92 4.36
C THR A 272 -1.52 -13.97 3.62
N ALA A 273 -1.56 -14.07 2.29
CA ALA A 273 -2.55 -13.37 1.48
C ALA A 273 -3.95 -13.84 1.86
N VAL A 274 -4.79 -12.91 2.31
CA VAL A 274 -6.21 -13.17 2.58
C VAL A 274 -7.05 -12.37 1.58
N MET A 275 -8.15 -12.98 1.15
CA MET A 275 -9.12 -12.32 0.28
C MET A 275 -10.20 -11.66 1.13
N TYR A 276 -10.41 -10.36 0.94
CA TYR A 276 -11.55 -9.64 1.48
C TYR A 276 -12.61 -9.48 0.40
N VAL A 277 -13.83 -9.93 0.72
CA VAL A 277 -15.05 -9.74 -0.07
C VAL A 277 -15.97 -8.79 0.69
N ILE A 278 -16.29 -7.64 0.10
CA ILE A 278 -17.00 -6.55 0.78
C ILE A 278 -18.31 -6.23 0.05
N GLY A 279 -19.42 -6.55 0.71
CA GLY A 279 -20.79 -6.26 0.29
C GLY A 279 -21.13 -6.81 -1.09
N GLY A 280 -21.74 -5.99 -1.94
CA GLY A 280 -22.20 -6.35 -3.28
C GLY A 280 -23.72 -6.33 -3.38
N TYR A 281 -24.27 -7.16 -4.27
CA TYR A 281 -25.71 -7.21 -4.52
C TYR A 281 -26.20 -8.65 -4.72
N TYR A 282 -27.23 -9.02 -3.96
CA TYR A 282 -27.97 -10.27 -4.09
C TYR A 282 -29.46 -10.03 -3.85
N TRP A 283 -30.20 -9.64 -4.89
CA TRP A 283 -31.60 -9.16 -4.82
C TRP A 283 -31.83 -7.90 -3.96
N HIS A 284 -30.94 -7.62 -3.02
CA HIS A 284 -30.80 -6.42 -2.22
C HIS A 284 -29.29 -6.10 -2.08
N PRO A 285 -28.92 -4.86 -1.72
CA PRO A 285 -27.54 -4.54 -1.36
C PRO A 285 -27.06 -5.37 -0.17
N LEU A 286 -25.76 -5.69 -0.19
CA LEU A 286 -25.05 -6.43 0.84
C LEU A 286 -24.02 -5.50 1.51
N SER A 287 -23.76 -5.72 2.79
CA SER A 287 -22.83 -4.94 3.62
C SER A 287 -21.81 -5.80 4.35
N GLU A 288 -21.93 -7.12 4.24
CA GLU A 288 -21.09 -8.08 4.92
C GLU A 288 -19.65 -8.00 4.43
N VAL A 289 -18.72 -8.15 5.37
CA VAL A 289 -17.30 -8.31 5.08
C VAL A 289 -16.95 -9.77 5.33
N HIS A 290 -16.48 -10.46 4.30
CA HIS A 290 -16.05 -11.84 4.37
C HIS A 290 -14.57 -11.96 4.05
N VAL A 291 -13.83 -12.63 4.93
CA VAL A 291 -12.39 -12.86 4.81
C VAL A 291 -12.15 -14.34 4.56
N TRP A 292 -11.48 -14.67 3.46
CA TRP A 292 -11.08 -16.03 3.14
C TRP A 292 -9.58 -16.19 3.24
N ASP A 293 -9.17 -17.17 4.05
CA ASP A 293 -7.79 -17.61 4.14
C ASP A 293 -7.61 -18.87 3.26
N PRO A 294 -6.83 -18.80 2.17
CA PRO A 294 -6.59 -19.93 1.28
C PRO A 294 -5.83 -21.09 1.95
N LEU A 295 -5.17 -20.86 3.08
CA LEU A 295 -4.41 -21.89 3.80
C LEU A 295 -5.29 -22.78 4.66
N THR A 296 -6.27 -22.16 5.34
CA THR A 296 -7.22 -22.87 6.20
C THR A 296 -8.51 -23.22 5.48
N ASP A 297 -8.71 -22.66 4.28
CA ASP A 297 -9.96 -22.73 3.50
C ASP A 297 -11.18 -22.31 4.35
N ALA A 298 -10.97 -21.35 5.24
CA ALA A 298 -11.98 -20.88 6.17
C ALA A 298 -12.45 -19.47 5.80
N TRP A 299 -13.75 -19.26 5.94
CA TRP A 299 -14.38 -17.94 5.85
C TRP A 299 -14.61 -17.40 7.25
N VAL A 300 -14.23 -16.14 7.47
CA VAL A 300 -14.50 -15.37 8.69
C VAL A 300 -15.31 -14.15 8.29
N GLN A 301 -16.37 -13.85 9.05
CA GLN A 301 -17.13 -12.62 8.89
C GLN A 301 -16.49 -11.53 9.75
N GLY A 302 -16.17 -10.39 9.13
CA GLY A 302 -15.74 -9.17 9.80
C GLY A 302 -16.92 -8.23 10.07
N THR A 303 -16.60 -7.04 10.56
CA THR A 303 -17.57 -5.98 10.86
C THR A 303 -18.22 -5.47 9.58
N GLU A 304 -19.56 -5.43 9.58
CA GLU A 304 -20.34 -5.00 8.41
C GLU A 304 -20.17 -3.51 8.12
N MET A 305 -20.26 -3.17 6.83
CA MET A 305 -20.24 -1.78 6.38
C MET A 305 -21.44 -1.01 6.97
N PRO A 306 -21.23 0.19 7.56
CA PRO A 306 -22.32 0.96 8.17
C PRO A 306 -23.45 1.37 7.22
N ASP A 307 -23.19 1.41 5.91
CA ASP A 307 -24.18 1.78 4.88
C ASP A 307 -24.75 0.55 4.16
N HIS A 308 -25.86 0.01 4.69
CA HIS A 308 -26.47 -1.23 4.22
C HIS A 308 -27.26 -1.12 2.90
N THR A 309 -27.41 0.08 2.32
CA THR A 309 -28.30 0.30 1.16
C THR A 309 -27.55 0.58 -0.15
N ARG A 310 -26.22 0.55 -0.05
CA ARG A 310 -25.29 1.04 -1.06
C ARG A 310 -24.84 -0.10 -1.97
N GLU A 311 -24.88 0.13 -3.29
CA GLU A 311 -24.33 -0.80 -4.28
C GLU A 311 -23.48 -0.07 -5.34
N SER A 312 -22.79 -0.85 -6.19
CA SER A 312 -22.03 -0.35 -7.35
C SER A 312 -20.97 0.71 -7.01
N TYR A 313 -20.35 0.57 -5.84
CA TYR A 313 -19.23 1.37 -5.36
C TYR A 313 -17.89 0.83 -5.89
N GLY A 314 -16.83 1.63 -5.79
CA GLY A 314 -15.46 1.20 -6.10
C GLY A 314 -14.73 0.76 -4.83
N VAL A 315 -14.01 -0.36 -4.87
CA VAL A 315 -13.21 -0.88 -3.75
C VAL A 315 -11.75 -1.02 -4.14
N THR A 316 -10.84 -0.55 -3.28
CA THR A 316 -9.41 -0.77 -3.43
C THR A 316 -8.73 -0.79 -2.07
N SER A 317 -7.57 -1.43 -1.96
CA SER A 317 -6.79 -1.53 -0.71
C SER A 317 -5.53 -0.69 -0.81
N LEU A 318 -5.23 0.08 0.24
CA LEU A 318 -3.97 0.78 0.42
C LEU A 318 -3.38 0.35 1.77
N GLY A 319 -2.42 -0.57 1.73
CA GLY A 319 -1.91 -1.20 2.94
C GLY A 319 -2.99 -2.02 3.65
N PRO A 320 -3.20 -1.85 4.96
CA PRO A 320 -4.27 -2.52 5.70
C PRO A 320 -5.65 -1.87 5.51
N ASP A 321 -5.70 -0.66 4.94
CA ASP A 321 -6.94 0.10 4.80
C ASP A 321 -7.63 -0.22 3.47
N ILE A 322 -8.88 -0.66 3.54
CA ILE A 322 -9.71 -0.94 2.36
C ILE A 322 -10.72 0.20 2.19
N TYR A 323 -10.62 0.89 1.05
CA TYR A 323 -11.43 2.06 0.71
C TYR A 323 -12.63 1.65 -0.12
N VAL A 324 -13.82 2.05 0.33
CA VAL A 324 -15.11 1.88 -0.36
C VAL A 324 -15.63 3.25 -0.77
N THR A 325 -15.60 3.55 -2.07
CA THR A 325 -15.82 4.90 -2.64
C THR A 325 -17.06 4.96 -3.52
N GLY A 326 -17.85 6.03 -3.44
CA GLY A 326 -19.03 6.28 -4.29
C GLY A 326 -20.13 5.20 -4.27
N GLY A 327 -20.68 4.82 -5.41
CA GLY A 327 -21.86 3.95 -5.47
C GLY A 327 -23.17 4.72 -5.36
N TYR A 328 -24.29 4.01 -5.26
CA TYR A 328 -25.61 4.65 -5.16
C TYR A 328 -26.53 3.93 -4.19
N ARG A 329 -27.49 4.66 -3.63
CA ARG A 329 -28.56 4.11 -2.78
C ARG A 329 -29.68 3.56 -3.64
N THR A 330 -30.01 2.29 -3.44
CA THR A 330 -31.07 1.60 -4.22
C THR A 330 -32.45 2.22 -4.07
N GLU A 331 -32.79 2.69 -2.87
CA GLU A 331 -34.11 3.25 -2.56
C GLU A 331 -34.36 4.62 -3.22
N SER A 332 -33.35 5.50 -3.21
CA SER A 332 -33.46 6.87 -3.71
C SER A 332 -32.83 7.08 -5.10
N ILE A 333 -32.10 6.09 -5.62
CA ILE A 333 -31.30 6.20 -6.87
C ILE A 333 -30.34 7.39 -6.79
N GLU A 334 -29.84 7.67 -5.59
CA GLU A 334 -28.93 8.76 -5.31
C GLU A 334 -27.49 8.28 -5.43
N ALA A 335 -26.70 8.90 -6.30
CA ALA A 335 -25.26 8.69 -6.36
C ALA A 335 -24.59 9.29 -5.12
N LEU A 336 -23.59 8.61 -4.58
CA LEU A 336 -22.86 8.98 -3.37
C LEU A 336 -21.44 9.45 -3.70
N ASP A 337 -20.95 10.38 -2.89
CA ASP A 337 -19.54 10.79 -2.81
C ASP A 337 -18.86 10.27 -1.53
N THR A 338 -19.63 9.68 -0.62
CA THR A 338 -19.16 9.16 0.67
C THR A 338 -18.10 8.08 0.52
N VAL A 339 -17.13 8.08 1.43
CA VAL A 339 -16.02 7.12 1.48
C VAL A 339 -16.03 6.43 2.84
N TRP A 340 -16.03 5.10 2.83
CA TRP A 340 -15.84 4.29 4.03
C TRP A 340 -14.48 3.60 3.96
N ILE A 341 -13.76 3.58 5.08
CA ILE A 341 -12.43 2.96 5.19
C ILE A 341 -12.52 1.86 6.23
N TYR A 342 -12.32 0.62 5.80
CA TYR A 342 -12.24 -0.54 6.67
C TYR A 342 -10.79 -0.86 6.98
N ASN A 343 -10.41 -0.82 8.26
CA ASN A 343 -9.08 -1.22 8.68
C ASN A 343 -9.06 -2.73 8.94
N SER A 344 -8.38 -3.47 8.08
CA SER A 344 -8.33 -4.95 8.12
C SER A 344 -7.68 -5.54 9.36
N GLU A 345 -6.91 -4.76 10.11
CA GLU A 345 -6.19 -5.23 11.30
C GLU A 345 -6.99 -5.02 12.58
N ARG A 346 -7.78 -3.96 12.63
CA ARG A 346 -8.63 -3.60 13.77
C ARG A 346 -10.05 -4.11 13.63
N ASP A 347 -10.45 -4.52 12.42
CA ASP A 347 -11.83 -4.89 12.10
C ASP A 347 -12.80 -3.73 12.42
N GLU A 348 -12.43 -2.52 12.00
CA GLU A 348 -13.14 -1.28 12.31
C GLU A 348 -13.36 -0.43 11.06
N TRP A 349 -14.54 0.20 10.98
CA TRP A 349 -14.89 1.16 9.93
C TRP A 349 -14.69 2.59 10.40
N THR A 350 -14.17 3.42 9.51
CA THR A 350 -14.07 4.88 9.69
C THR A 350 -14.60 5.61 8.47
N GLU A 351 -15.21 6.76 8.68
CA GLU A 351 -15.66 7.62 7.58
C GLU A 351 -14.47 8.41 7.03
N GLY A 352 -14.26 8.33 5.72
CA GLY A 352 -13.23 9.07 5.00
C GLY A 352 -13.73 10.41 4.48
N CYS A 353 -12.84 11.22 3.91
CA CYS A 353 -13.25 12.45 3.25
C CYS A 353 -14.10 12.14 2.00
N PRO A 354 -15.21 12.86 1.76
CA PRO A 354 -16.03 12.65 0.60
C PRO A 354 -15.26 13.00 -0.69
N MET A 355 -15.53 12.25 -1.75
CA MET A 355 -15.05 12.56 -3.10
C MET A 355 -15.51 13.95 -3.53
N LEU A 356 -14.85 14.55 -4.53
CA LEU A 356 -15.29 15.83 -5.09
C LEU A 356 -16.68 15.71 -5.69
N ASP A 357 -16.98 14.54 -6.24
CA ASP A 357 -18.12 14.33 -7.09
C ASP A 357 -18.75 12.95 -6.87
N ALA A 358 -20.04 12.93 -6.54
CA ALA A 358 -20.81 11.69 -6.41
C ALA A 358 -20.89 10.91 -7.75
N ARG A 359 -20.60 9.59 -7.67
CA ARG A 359 -20.48 8.68 -8.82
C ARG A 359 -20.70 7.22 -8.42
N TYR A 360 -21.11 6.38 -9.38
CA TYR A 360 -21.31 4.93 -9.21
C TYR A 360 -20.84 4.16 -10.45
N TYR A 361 -20.55 2.86 -10.33
CA TYR A 361 -19.88 2.05 -11.37
C TYR A 361 -18.57 2.67 -11.89
N HIS A 362 -17.87 3.46 -11.06
CA HIS A 362 -16.52 3.95 -11.33
C HIS A 362 -15.49 2.87 -10.94
N CYS A 363 -14.30 2.97 -11.51
CA CYS A 363 -13.19 2.13 -11.06
C CYS A 363 -12.52 2.78 -9.84
N ALA A 364 -12.06 1.96 -8.90
CA ALA A 364 -11.20 2.39 -7.81
C ALA A 364 -9.89 1.59 -7.83
N VAL A 365 -8.75 2.28 -7.75
CA VAL A 365 -7.42 1.64 -7.74
C VAL A 365 -6.46 2.41 -6.82
N SER A 366 -5.52 1.70 -6.20
CA SER A 366 -4.44 2.30 -5.42
C SER A 366 -3.17 2.45 -6.26
N LEU A 367 -2.57 3.64 -6.27
CA LEU A 367 -1.29 3.90 -6.93
C LEU A 367 -0.47 4.90 -6.11
N SER A 368 0.83 4.64 -5.92
CA SER A 368 1.80 5.52 -5.24
C SER A 368 1.28 6.11 -3.90
N GLY A 369 0.71 5.27 -3.03
CA GLY A 369 0.21 5.71 -1.73
C GLY A 369 -1.08 6.54 -1.78
N CYS A 370 -1.81 6.52 -2.90
CA CYS A 370 -3.07 7.23 -3.13
C CYS A 370 -4.17 6.27 -3.57
N VAL A 371 -5.43 6.71 -3.44
CA VAL A 371 -6.61 6.01 -3.97
C VAL A 371 -7.20 6.82 -5.11
N TYR A 372 -7.41 6.23 -6.27
CA TYR A 372 -7.96 6.87 -7.46
C TYR A 372 -9.40 6.42 -7.69
N ALA A 373 -10.28 7.35 -8.05
CA ALA A 373 -11.64 7.09 -8.51
C ALA A 373 -11.78 7.58 -9.96
N LEU A 374 -12.10 6.65 -10.87
CA LEU A 374 -11.97 6.86 -12.32
C LEU A 374 -13.30 6.62 -13.03
N GLY A 375 -13.81 7.65 -13.72
CA GLY A 375 -15.02 7.55 -14.52
C GLY A 375 -16.26 7.23 -13.69
N GLY A 376 -17.05 6.27 -14.16
CA GLY A 376 -18.35 5.90 -13.61
C GLY A 376 -19.49 6.72 -14.19
N TYR A 377 -20.65 6.62 -13.56
CA TYR A 377 -21.86 7.32 -13.93
C TYR A 377 -22.15 8.47 -12.99
N ARG A 378 -22.61 9.57 -13.58
CA ARG A 378 -23.17 10.72 -12.87
C ARG A 378 -24.42 11.17 -13.61
N LYS A 379 -25.52 11.37 -12.87
CA LYS A 379 -26.81 11.81 -13.44
C LYS A 379 -27.24 10.95 -14.66
N GLY A 380 -26.91 9.65 -14.63
CA GLY A 380 -27.27 8.68 -15.68
C GLY A 380 -26.35 8.66 -16.92
N ALA A 381 -25.22 9.36 -16.92
CA ALA A 381 -24.27 9.35 -18.04
C ALA A 381 -22.83 9.01 -17.58
N PRO A 382 -22.05 8.26 -18.39
CA PRO A 382 -20.63 8.04 -18.13
C PRO A 382 -19.83 9.34 -18.15
N VAL A 383 -18.94 9.53 -17.16
CA VAL A 383 -18.12 10.74 -16.99
C VAL A 383 -16.63 10.50 -17.30
N GLN A 384 -15.94 11.55 -17.74
CA GLN A 384 -14.49 11.52 -18.03
C GLN A 384 -13.66 11.90 -16.81
N GLU A 385 -14.28 12.57 -15.86
CA GLU A 385 -13.69 13.11 -14.65
C GLU A 385 -13.11 12.00 -13.80
N ALA A 386 -11.90 12.23 -13.32
CA ALA A 386 -11.18 11.34 -12.45
C ALA A 386 -10.52 12.15 -11.34
N GLU A 387 -10.35 11.52 -10.19
CA GLU A 387 -9.84 12.16 -8.98
C GLU A 387 -9.04 11.16 -8.15
N PHE A 388 -8.16 11.67 -7.29
CA PHE A 388 -7.43 10.84 -6.34
C PHE A 388 -7.49 11.42 -4.92
N TYR A 389 -7.49 10.54 -3.95
CA TYR A 389 -7.37 10.83 -2.53
C TYR A 389 -5.91 10.70 -2.10
N ASP A 390 -5.44 11.72 -1.41
CA ASP A 390 -4.15 11.73 -0.74
C ASP A 390 -4.36 11.58 0.79
N PRO A 391 -4.01 10.43 1.38
CA PRO A 391 -4.16 10.20 2.82
C PRO A 391 -3.31 11.13 3.70
N LEU A 392 -2.23 11.72 3.20
CA LEU A 392 -1.37 12.60 3.99
C LEU A 392 -2.01 13.96 4.23
N ILE A 393 -2.63 14.52 3.19
CA ILE A 393 -3.33 15.81 3.28
C ILE A 393 -4.83 15.64 3.52
N GLN A 394 -5.33 14.41 3.48
CA GLN A 394 -6.73 14.03 3.67
C GLN A 394 -7.68 14.78 2.73
N LYS A 395 -7.35 14.82 1.44
CA LYS A 395 -8.16 15.53 0.43
C LYS A 395 -8.22 14.76 -0.88
N TRP A 396 -9.37 14.88 -1.54
CA TRP A 396 -9.55 14.51 -2.93
C TRP A 396 -9.11 15.66 -3.84
N LEU A 397 -8.40 15.32 -4.91
CA LEU A 397 -7.85 16.25 -5.89
C LEU A 397 -8.21 15.76 -7.30
N PRO A 398 -8.58 16.66 -8.23
CA PRO A 398 -8.86 16.28 -9.60
C PRO A 398 -7.56 15.93 -10.35
N ILE A 399 -7.65 14.96 -11.25
CA ILE A 399 -6.59 14.68 -12.25
C ILE A 399 -7.08 15.05 -13.65
N ALA A 400 -6.21 14.90 -14.65
CA ALA A 400 -6.62 15.06 -16.04
C ALA A 400 -7.78 14.13 -16.37
N ASN A 401 -8.73 14.65 -17.15
CA ASN A 401 -9.89 13.89 -17.60
C ASN A 401 -9.45 12.73 -18.51
N MET A 402 -10.11 11.58 -18.34
CA MET A 402 -9.95 10.44 -19.23
C MET A 402 -10.30 10.82 -20.67
N ILE A 403 -9.67 10.17 -21.66
CA ILE A 403 -9.96 10.42 -23.09
C ILE A 403 -11.41 10.08 -23.42
N LYS A 404 -11.94 9.03 -22.78
CA LYS A 404 -13.34 8.63 -22.89
C LYS A 404 -13.91 8.31 -21.53
N GLY A 405 -15.07 8.90 -21.24
CA GLY A 405 -15.84 8.60 -20.05
C GLY A 405 -16.49 7.24 -20.17
N VAL A 406 -16.23 6.39 -19.18
CA VAL A 406 -16.69 5.00 -19.15
C VAL A 406 -17.26 4.68 -17.77
N GLY A 407 -18.29 3.84 -17.74
CA GLY A 407 -18.84 3.29 -16.49
C GLY A 407 -19.03 1.79 -16.59
N ASN A 408 -18.96 1.09 -15.47
CA ASN A 408 -18.87 -0.38 -15.41
C ASN A 408 -17.68 -0.92 -16.23
N ALA A 409 -16.61 -0.11 -16.27
CA ALA A 409 -15.31 -0.45 -16.82
C ALA A 409 -14.47 -1.17 -15.76
N THR A 410 -13.27 -1.58 -16.14
CA THR A 410 -12.28 -2.11 -15.21
C THR A 410 -11.00 -1.28 -15.22
N ALA A 411 -10.30 -1.25 -14.09
CA ALA A 411 -8.99 -0.64 -14.00
C ALA A 411 -8.00 -1.50 -13.20
N CYS A 412 -6.73 -1.41 -13.55
CA CYS A 412 -5.64 -2.03 -12.81
C CYS A 412 -4.37 -1.18 -12.90
N VAL A 413 -3.42 -1.44 -12.00
CA VAL A 413 -2.13 -0.74 -11.96
C VAL A 413 -1.01 -1.69 -12.34
N LEU A 414 -0.19 -1.27 -13.30
CA LEU A 414 1.04 -1.95 -13.71
C LEU A 414 2.16 -0.93 -13.86
N HIS A 415 3.32 -1.16 -13.23
CA HIS A 415 4.53 -0.31 -13.35
C HIS A 415 4.24 1.19 -13.18
N GLU A 416 3.57 1.56 -12.07
CA GLU A 416 3.18 2.95 -11.75
C GLU A 416 2.21 3.62 -12.77
N VAL A 417 1.58 2.83 -13.65
CA VAL A 417 0.63 3.29 -14.66
C VAL A 417 -0.74 2.66 -14.40
N ILE A 418 -1.78 3.49 -14.43
CA ILE A 418 -3.17 3.01 -14.38
C ILE A 418 -3.65 2.69 -15.78
N TYR A 419 -4.25 1.53 -15.96
CA TYR A 419 -4.92 1.11 -17.20
C TYR A 419 -6.42 1.02 -16.95
N VAL A 420 -7.22 1.58 -17.85
CA VAL A 420 -8.69 1.51 -17.84
C VAL A 420 -9.15 0.89 -19.16
N ALA A 421 -9.98 -0.15 -19.07
CA ALA A 421 -10.45 -0.90 -20.22
C ALA A 421 -11.96 -1.20 -20.14
N GLY A 422 -12.58 -1.32 -21.30
CA GLY A 422 -13.96 -1.75 -21.43
C GLY A 422 -14.96 -0.74 -20.89
N GLY A 423 -16.11 -1.26 -20.48
CA GLY A 423 -17.21 -0.49 -19.90
C GLY A 423 -18.08 0.21 -20.94
N HIS A 424 -19.17 0.76 -20.43
CA HIS A 424 -20.17 1.46 -21.21
C HIS A 424 -19.77 2.91 -21.47
N TYR A 425 -20.02 3.38 -22.68
CA TYR A 425 -19.96 4.80 -23.05
C TYR A 425 -21.17 5.21 -23.89
N GLY A 426 -21.38 6.52 -24.04
CA GLY A 426 -22.50 7.08 -24.81
C GLY A 426 -23.78 7.26 -24.00
N TYR A 427 -24.84 7.76 -24.64
CA TYR A 427 -26.10 8.05 -23.96
C TYR A 427 -26.73 6.76 -23.42
N ARG A 428 -26.95 6.71 -22.09
CA ARG A 428 -27.39 5.51 -21.35
C ARG A 428 -26.51 4.26 -21.53
N GLY A 429 -25.24 4.42 -21.89
CA GLY A 429 -24.32 3.29 -22.01
C GLY A 429 -24.60 2.34 -23.17
N SER A 430 -25.09 2.87 -24.30
CA SER A 430 -25.49 2.06 -25.46
C SER A 430 -24.36 1.33 -26.18
N CYS A 431 -23.10 1.68 -25.89
CA CYS A 431 -21.93 1.15 -26.58
C CYS A 431 -20.87 0.69 -25.59
N THR A 432 -20.12 -0.35 -25.95
CA THR A 432 -18.94 -0.83 -25.20
C THR A 432 -17.68 -0.18 -25.74
N TYR A 433 -16.84 0.36 -24.86
CA TYR A 433 -15.59 1.02 -25.25
C TYR A 433 -14.51 -0.04 -25.50
N ASP A 434 -13.90 0.02 -26.68
CA ASP A 434 -12.98 -1.01 -27.18
C ASP A 434 -11.50 -0.69 -26.95
N LYS A 435 -11.16 0.55 -26.60
CA LYS A 435 -9.77 0.98 -26.41
C LYS A 435 -9.35 0.91 -24.95
N ILE A 436 -8.06 0.65 -24.73
CA ILE A 436 -7.43 0.73 -23.42
C ILE A 436 -6.80 2.11 -23.26
N GLN A 437 -7.22 2.83 -22.22
CA GLN A 437 -6.67 4.13 -21.85
C GLN A 437 -5.69 3.92 -20.71
N ARG A 438 -4.51 4.53 -20.77
CA ARG A 438 -3.54 4.53 -19.67
C ARG A 438 -3.30 5.94 -19.15
N TYR A 439 -3.06 6.05 -17.84
CA TYR A 439 -2.75 7.29 -17.15
C TYR A 439 -1.36 7.25 -16.53
N HIS A 440 -0.58 8.29 -16.80
CA HIS A 440 0.74 8.52 -16.21
C HIS A 440 0.62 9.56 -15.09
N SER A 441 0.82 9.14 -13.85
CA SER A 441 0.71 10.02 -12.67
C SER A 441 1.75 11.14 -12.67
N GLY A 442 2.96 10.89 -13.21
CA GLY A 442 4.05 11.87 -13.24
C GLY A 442 3.81 13.05 -14.18
N SER A 443 3.15 12.83 -15.33
CA SER A 443 2.80 13.90 -16.28
C SER A 443 1.35 14.38 -16.14
N ASN A 444 0.51 13.65 -15.40
CA ASN A 444 -0.93 13.87 -15.31
C ASN A 444 -1.60 13.84 -16.70
N GLU A 445 -1.32 12.80 -17.50
CA GLU A 445 -1.82 12.67 -18.87
C GLU A 445 -2.38 11.28 -19.17
N TRP A 446 -3.42 11.26 -20.01
CA TRP A 446 -4.00 10.04 -20.54
C TRP A 446 -3.54 9.77 -21.98
N SER A 447 -3.33 8.50 -22.32
CA SER A 447 -3.02 8.05 -23.68
C SER A 447 -3.76 6.76 -24.01
N ILE A 448 -4.01 6.50 -25.30
CA ILE A 448 -4.54 5.20 -25.76
C ILE A 448 -3.36 4.27 -26.02
N VAL A 449 -3.46 3.03 -25.54
CA VAL A 449 -2.41 2.02 -25.70
C VAL A 449 -2.71 1.12 -26.88
N THR A 450 -3.86 0.45 -26.84
CA THR A 450 -4.25 -0.56 -27.82
C THR A 450 -5.78 -0.72 -27.84
N THR A 451 -6.29 -1.59 -28.69
CA THR A 451 -7.70 -1.99 -28.74
C THR A 451 -7.83 -3.40 -28.20
N SER A 452 -8.79 -3.62 -27.31
CA SER A 452 -9.12 -4.95 -26.79
C SER A 452 -9.76 -5.80 -27.90
N PRO A 453 -9.30 -7.05 -28.10
CA PRO A 453 -9.93 -7.97 -29.05
C PRO A 453 -11.38 -8.32 -28.69
N HIS A 454 -11.70 -8.35 -27.39
CA HIS A 454 -13.00 -8.72 -26.85
C HIS A 454 -13.48 -7.67 -25.83
N PRO A 455 -13.95 -6.51 -26.30
CA PRO A 455 -14.34 -5.42 -25.42
C PRO A 455 -15.68 -5.70 -24.73
N GLU A 456 -15.68 -5.62 -23.40
CA GLU A 456 -16.81 -5.97 -22.54
C GLU A 456 -17.04 -4.93 -21.44
N TYR A 457 -18.23 -4.95 -20.84
CA TYR A 457 -18.55 -4.26 -19.59
C TYR A 457 -18.75 -5.28 -18.47
N GLY A 458 -18.61 -4.86 -17.21
CA GLY A 458 -18.62 -5.81 -16.08
C GLY A 458 -17.50 -6.86 -16.18
N LEU A 459 -16.45 -6.53 -16.95
CA LEU A 459 -15.17 -7.24 -17.04
C LEU A 459 -14.32 -6.86 -15.83
N CYS A 460 -13.33 -7.68 -15.51
CA CYS A 460 -12.31 -7.38 -14.52
C CYS A 460 -10.91 -7.47 -15.15
N SER A 461 -10.04 -6.56 -14.76
CA SER A 461 -8.63 -6.50 -15.15
C SER A 461 -7.76 -6.63 -13.92
N ILE A 462 -6.75 -7.49 -13.98
CA ILE A 462 -5.82 -7.70 -12.87
C ILE A 462 -4.41 -7.94 -13.38
N THR A 463 -3.40 -7.56 -12.59
CA THR A 463 -2.00 -7.66 -12.99
C THR A 463 -1.31 -8.86 -12.35
N LEU A 464 -0.58 -9.61 -13.16
CA LEU A 464 0.19 -10.78 -12.73
C LEU A 464 1.39 -10.96 -13.67
N GLN A 465 2.59 -11.19 -13.11
CA GLN A 465 3.82 -11.44 -13.88
C GLN A 465 4.09 -10.39 -14.98
N ASN A 466 4.01 -9.09 -14.63
CA ASN A 466 4.17 -7.95 -15.54
C ASN A 466 3.18 -7.87 -16.71
N LYS A 467 2.05 -8.57 -16.63
CA LYS A 467 1.01 -8.60 -17.66
C LYS A 467 -0.34 -8.23 -17.09
N ILE A 468 -1.25 -7.82 -17.98
CA ILE A 468 -2.63 -7.49 -17.62
C ILE A 468 -3.54 -8.61 -18.12
N TYR A 469 -4.29 -9.21 -17.22
CA TYR A 469 -5.28 -10.23 -17.54
C TYR A 469 -6.67 -9.62 -17.49
N PHE A 470 -7.49 -9.97 -18.49
CA PHE A 470 -8.88 -9.57 -18.62
C PHE A 470 -9.76 -10.81 -18.52
N VAL A 471 -10.63 -10.82 -17.51
CA VAL A 471 -11.48 -11.97 -17.14
C VAL A 471 -12.88 -11.48 -16.78
N GLY A 472 -13.89 -12.33 -16.93
CA GLY A 472 -15.28 -11.95 -16.68
C GLY A 472 -15.99 -11.41 -17.93
N GLY A 473 -17.04 -10.63 -17.72
CA GLY A 473 -17.90 -10.11 -18.78
C GLY A 473 -18.88 -11.15 -19.33
N GLN A 474 -19.31 -10.95 -20.58
CA GLN A 474 -20.32 -11.80 -21.23
C GLN A 474 -19.76 -13.11 -21.81
N THR A 475 -18.46 -13.34 -21.70
CA THR A 475 -17.77 -14.50 -22.29
C THR A 475 -17.02 -15.32 -21.24
N THR A 476 -16.47 -16.46 -21.65
CA THR A 476 -15.51 -17.23 -20.83
C THR A 476 -14.07 -16.95 -21.24
N ILE A 477 -13.84 -16.00 -22.15
CA ILE A 477 -12.52 -15.73 -22.71
C ILE A 477 -11.66 -15.09 -21.61
N THR A 478 -10.40 -15.53 -21.54
CA THR A 478 -9.37 -14.88 -20.75
C THR A 478 -8.33 -14.35 -21.70
N ASP A 479 -8.19 -13.03 -21.74
CA ASP A 479 -7.18 -12.37 -22.55
C ASP A 479 -6.03 -11.87 -21.68
N CYS A 480 -4.82 -12.08 -22.13
CA CYS A 480 -3.60 -11.57 -21.52
C CYS A 480 -2.98 -10.53 -22.46
N TYR A 481 -2.74 -9.33 -21.95
CA TYR A 481 -2.04 -8.26 -22.64
C TYR A 481 -0.66 -8.05 -22.04
N ASP A 482 0.35 -8.04 -22.90
CA ASP A 482 1.74 -7.71 -22.57
C ASP A 482 2.03 -6.27 -23.03
N PRO A 483 2.12 -5.28 -22.12
CA PRO A 483 2.35 -3.89 -22.51
C PRO A 483 3.77 -3.61 -22.99
N GLU A 484 4.76 -4.45 -22.67
CA GLU A 484 6.15 -4.30 -23.12
C GLU A 484 6.27 -4.70 -24.59
N GLN A 485 5.64 -5.82 -24.96
CA GLN A 485 5.64 -6.33 -26.34
C GLN A 485 4.49 -5.76 -27.17
N ASN A 486 3.50 -5.16 -26.53
CA ASN A 486 2.23 -4.74 -27.12
C ASN A 486 1.50 -5.89 -27.83
N GLU A 487 1.46 -7.05 -27.19
CA GLU A 487 0.88 -8.28 -27.74
C GLU A 487 -0.29 -8.79 -26.89
N TRP A 488 -1.27 -9.38 -27.58
CA TRP A 488 -2.41 -10.05 -26.97
C TRP A 488 -2.28 -11.56 -27.13
N LYS A 489 -2.60 -12.28 -26.06
CA LYS A 489 -2.66 -13.74 -26.08
C LYS A 489 -3.92 -14.20 -25.37
N GLN A 490 -4.68 -15.05 -26.06
CA GLN A 490 -5.80 -15.74 -25.44
C GLN A 490 -5.27 -16.90 -24.58
N MET A 491 -5.76 -16.96 -23.34
CA MET A 491 -5.41 -17.98 -22.35
C MET A 491 -6.54 -19.01 -22.24
N ALA A 492 -6.43 -19.96 -21.31
CA ALA A 492 -7.51 -20.91 -21.06
C ALA A 492 -8.80 -20.19 -20.67
N HIS A 493 -9.92 -20.76 -21.12
CA HIS A 493 -11.24 -20.21 -20.84
C HIS A 493 -11.66 -20.49 -19.40
N MET A 494 -12.35 -19.52 -18.80
CA MET A 494 -13.08 -19.73 -17.55
C MET A 494 -14.13 -20.83 -17.72
N MET A 495 -14.50 -21.45 -16.60
CA MET A 495 -15.54 -22.47 -16.55
C MET A 495 -16.94 -21.84 -16.68
N GLU A 496 -17.14 -20.67 -16.08
CA GLU A 496 -18.43 -19.97 -16.07
C GLU A 496 -18.30 -18.52 -16.58
N ARG A 497 -19.30 -18.07 -17.33
CA ARG A 497 -19.43 -16.65 -17.72
C ARG A 497 -19.97 -15.86 -16.54
N ARG A 498 -19.31 -14.76 -16.21
CA ARG A 498 -19.63 -13.97 -15.02
C ARG A 498 -19.37 -12.49 -15.26
N MET A 499 -20.41 -11.69 -15.09
CA MET A 499 -20.32 -10.24 -15.13
C MET A 499 -20.25 -9.67 -13.72
N GLU A 500 -19.51 -8.57 -13.56
CA GLU A 500 -19.40 -7.84 -12.28
C GLU A 500 -18.96 -8.77 -11.14
N CYS A 501 -18.01 -9.65 -11.44
CA CYS A 501 -17.35 -10.51 -10.47
C CYS A 501 -16.26 -9.74 -9.70
N GLY A 502 -15.76 -10.32 -8.63
CA GLY A 502 -14.57 -9.84 -7.94
C GLY A 502 -13.33 -10.59 -8.38
N THR A 503 -12.20 -9.89 -8.54
CA THR A 503 -10.93 -10.51 -8.95
C THR A 503 -9.76 -10.09 -8.09
N VAL A 504 -8.94 -11.06 -7.69
CA VAL A 504 -7.70 -10.79 -6.96
C VAL A 504 -6.59 -11.70 -7.43
N VAL A 505 -5.35 -11.25 -7.27
CA VAL A 505 -4.16 -12.10 -7.41
C VAL A 505 -3.67 -12.47 -6.02
N MET A 506 -3.52 -13.77 -5.80
CA MET A 506 -2.98 -14.34 -4.57
C MET A 506 -2.13 -15.55 -4.92
N ASN A 507 -0.96 -15.66 -4.31
CA ASN A 507 -0.09 -16.84 -4.42
C ASN A 507 0.24 -17.18 -5.89
N GLY A 508 0.48 -16.15 -6.71
CA GLY A 508 0.79 -16.31 -8.14
C GLY A 508 -0.37 -16.74 -9.04
N CYS A 509 -1.58 -16.84 -8.51
CA CYS A 509 -2.77 -17.25 -9.25
C CYS A 509 -3.81 -16.11 -9.28
N ILE A 510 -4.66 -16.10 -10.30
CA ILE A 510 -5.82 -15.21 -10.38
C ILE A 510 -7.02 -15.94 -9.80
N TYR A 511 -7.73 -15.30 -8.89
CA TYR A 511 -9.01 -15.79 -8.36
C TYR A 511 -10.13 -14.90 -8.86
N VAL A 512 -11.22 -15.52 -9.33
CA VAL A 512 -12.43 -14.83 -9.74
C VAL A 512 -13.60 -15.35 -8.91
N THR A 513 -14.37 -14.43 -8.33
CA THR A 513 -15.38 -14.71 -7.32
C THR A 513 -16.74 -14.17 -7.75
N GLY A 514 -17.80 -14.95 -7.52
CA GLY A 514 -19.18 -14.50 -7.71
C GLY A 514 -19.47 -13.90 -9.10
N GLY A 515 -20.29 -12.86 -9.13
CA GLY A 515 -20.80 -12.22 -10.34
C GLY A 515 -22.16 -12.77 -10.77
N TYR A 516 -22.66 -12.28 -11.91
CA TYR A 516 -23.94 -12.67 -12.48
C TYR A 516 -23.76 -13.42 -13.80
N SER A 517 -24.39 -14.59 -13.92
CA SER A 517 -24.42 -15.39 -15.16
C SER A 517 -25.73 -15.14 -15.90
N TYR A 518 -25.69 -14.34 -16.97
CA TYR A 518 -26.87 -14.10 -17.82
C TYR A 518 -27.38 -15.38 -18.49
N SER A 519 -26.49 -16.31 -18.83
CA SER A 519 -26.87 -17.60 -19.41
C SER A 519 -27.66 -18.47 -18.45
N LYS A 520 -27.40 -18.37 -17.14
CA LYS A 520 -28.13 -19.11 -16.10
C LYS A 520 -29.24 -18.29 -15.44
N GLY A 521 -29.25 -16.98 -15.64
CA GLY A 521 -30.18 -16.05 -14.99
C GLY A 521 -30.02 -16.00 -13.47
N THR A 522 -28.81 -16.18 -12.94
CA THR A 522 -28.55 -16.24 -11.49
C THR A 522 -27.23 -15.60 -11.08
N TYR A 523 -27.20 -15.15 -9.83
CA TYR A 523 -25.99 -14.80 -9.10
C TYR A 523 -25.16 -16.06 -8.83
N LEU A 524 -23.85 -15.92 -8.94
CA LEU A 524 -22.89 -16.99 -8.71
C LEU A 524 -22.29 -16.85 -7.31
N GLN A 525 -22.01 -17.98 -6.69
CA GLN A 525 -21.17 -18.09 -5.49
C GLN A 525 -19.80 -18.71 -5.81
N SER A 526 -19.65 -19.38 -6.96
CA SER A 526 -18.45 -20.12 -7.33
C SER A 526 -17.21 -19.24 -7.42
N ILE A 527 -16.09 -19.80 -6.96
CA ILE A 527 -14.75 -19.24 -7.06
C ILE A 527 -13.95 -20.09 -8.04
N GLU A 528 -13.38 -19.42 -9.03
CA GLU A 528 -12.47 -20.03 -10.00
C GLU A 528 -11.06 -19.49 -9.80
N LYS A 529 -10.07 -20.38 -9.89
CA LYS A 529 -8.65 -20.06 -9.80
C LYS A 529 -7.99 -20.36 -11.15
N TYR A 530 -7.21 -19.42 -11.65
CA TYR A 530 -6.36 -19.58 -12.81
C TYR A 530 -4.90 -19.67 -12.40
N ASP A 531 -4.28 -20.78 -12.81
CA ASP A 531 -2.85 -20.99 -12.71
C ASP A 531 -2.17 -20.63 -14.04
N PRO A 532 -1.31 -19.59 -14.09
CA PRO A 532 -0.64 -19.16 -15.31
C PRO A 532 0.39 -20.17 -15.83
N GLU A 533 0.99 -20.98 -14.96
CA GLU A 533 2.01 -21.97 -15.33
C GLU A 533 1.36 -23.16 -16.04
N LEU A 534 0.20 -23.58 -15.54
CA LEU A 534 -0.59 -24.67 -16.14
C LEU A 534 -1.50 -24.17 -17.26
N ASN A 535 -1.69 -22.85 -17.39
CA ASN A 535 -2.69 -22.21 -18.25
C ASN A 535 -4.04 -22.93 -18.11
N LYS A 536 -4.57 -22.96 -16.89
CA LYS A 536 -5.80 -23.72 -16.57
C LYS A 536 -6.61 -23.05 -15.47
N TRP A 537 -7.93 -23.08 -15.65
CA TRP A 537 -8.92 -22.74 -14.63
C TRP A 537 -9.37 -23.97 -13.85
N GLU A 538 -9.56 -23.81 -12.54
CA GLU A 538 -10.14 -24.81 -11.65
C GLU A 538 -11.12 -24.17 -10.67
N ALA A 539 -12.19 -24.89 -10.34
CA ALA A 539 -13.11 -24.48 -9.28
C ALA A 539 -12.50 -24.80 -7.91
N VAL A 540 -12.40 -23.79 -7.04
CA VAL A 540 -11.71 -23.92 -5.74
C VAL A 540 -12.64 -23.79 -4.55
N GLY A 541 -13.86 -23.29 -4.72
CA GLY A 541 -14.80 -23.14 -3.62
C GLY A 541 -15.98 -22.26 -3.96
N ASN A 542 -16.70 -21.82 -2.93
CA ASN A 542 -17.81 -20.90 -3.05
C ASN A 542 -17.67 -19.77 -2.00
N LEU A 543 -18.19 -18.60 -2.35
CA LEU A 543 -18.48 -17.51 -1.43
C LEU A 543 -19.56 -17.96 -0.42
N PRO A 544 -19.62 -17.35 0.77
CA PRO A 544 -20.67 -17.62 1.76
C PRO A 544 -22.08 -17.37 1.23
N SER A 545 -22.23 -16.41 0.32
CA SER A 545 -23.47 -16.08 -0.38
C SER A 545 -23.20 -15.74 -1.85
N ALA A 546 -24.19 -15.93 -2.72
CA ALA A 546 -24.09 -15.55 -4.12
C ALA A 546 -24.25 -14.03 -4.27
N MET A 547 -23.42 -13.37 -5.08
CA MET A 547 -23.43 -11.91 -5.20
C MET A 547 -22.79 -11.43 -6.51
N ARG A 548 -23.08 -10.19 -6.92
CA ARG A 548 -22.35 -9.44 -7.95
C ARG A 548 -21.93 -8.06 -7.41
N SER A 549 -21.06 -7.37 -8.13
CA SER A 549 -20.64 -5.98 -7.83
C SER A 549 -20.05 -5.80 -6.42
N HIS A 550 -19.54 -6.87 -5.82
CA HIS A 550 -18.86 -6.82 -4.53
C HIS A 550 -17.43 -6.32 -4.67
N GLY A 551 -16.90 -5.71 -3.61
CA GLY A 551 -15.47 -5.47 -3.49
C GLY A 551 -14.72 -6.77 -3.32
N CYS A 552 -13.59 -6.94 -4.00
CA CYS A 552 -12.71 -8.09 -3.84
C CYS A 552 -11.27 -7.60 -3.86
N VAL A 553 -10.59 -7.65 -2.72
CA VAL A 553 -9.21 -7.19 -2.57
C VAL A 553 -8.36 -8.22 -1.84
N CYS A 554 -7.08 -8.28 -2.18
CA CYS A 554 -6.10 -9.10 -1.48
C CYS A 554 -5.36 -8.21 -0.48
N VAL A 555 -5.33 -8.64 0.78
CA VAL A 555 -4.55 -7.98 1.83
C VAL A 555 -3.53 -8.98 2.37
N TYR A 556 -2.31 -8.51 2.57
CA TYR A 556 -1.22 -9.30 3.12
C TYR A 556 -1.06 -8.96 4.59
N ASN A 557 -1.43 -9.92 5.45
CA ASN A 557 -1.27 -9.77 6.88
C ASN A 557 0.21 -9.89 7.26
N VAL A 558 0.68 -8.95 8.10
CA VAL A 558 2.09 -8.80 8.51
C VAL A 558 2.31 -9.25 9.94
#